data_AF-A0A961V7I6-F1
#
_entry.id   AF-A0A961V7I6-F1
#
_cell.length_a   1.000
_cell.length_b   1.000
_cell.length_c   1.000
_cell.angle_alpha   90.00
_cell.angle_beta   90.00
_cell.angle_gamma   90.00
#
_symmetry.space_group_name_H-M   'P 1'
#
loop_
_entity.id
_entity.type
_entity.pdbx_description
1 polymer ?
#
loop_
_entity_poly.entity_id
_entity_poly.type
_entity_poly.pdbx_seq_one_letter_code
_entity_poly.pdbx_strand_id
1 'polypeptide(L)'
;LGGYVKFAGDENAASAPDPEALAHMSDAERADAFHLKPVSQRAAVVVAGPLANFILAIVIFAVMFAFVGQPITQPRVDTVSAGSAAEEAGFLPGDLVTAIGGTPIESFADMQRIVSISADQRLSIDVERDGQIITLEATPRTSEVPDGFGGTQRIGLLGISRSAKPEDIVMRRYTPLDATRKAVGEVYFICERTLGYIWGLVRGRESADQLGGPIRIAQVSGEVAAVGFAPLMQLAAVLSVSIGLLNLFPIPMLDGGHLVFYAIEAVRGRPLSEAVQAIGYRIGLALVAMLMVFAAWNDIARLL
;
A
#
# COMPACT_ATOMS: atom_id res chain seq x y z
N LEU A 1 -15.00 6.85 2.23
CA LEU A 1 -15.21 6.98 3.69
C LEU A 1 -16.08 5.81 4.10
N GLY A 2 -15.45 4.79 4.70
CA GLY A 2 -16.07 3.51 5.03
C GLY A 2 -17.28 3.69 5.93
N GLY A 3 -18.24 2.79 5.77
CA GLY A 3 -19.60 2.94 6.28
C GLY A 3 -19.66 3.11 7.79
N TYR A 4 -20.26 4.22 8.18
CA TYR A 4 -20.96 4.38 9.47
C TYR A 4 -22.20 3.48 9.48
N VAL A 5 -21.99 2.16 9.45
CA VAL A 5 -23.06 1.20 9.69
C VAL A 5 -23.26 1.15 11.18
N LYS A 6 -24.32 1.83 11.66
CA LYS A 6 -24.82 1.68 13.02
C LYS A 6 -25.25 0.22 13.19
N PHE A 7 -24.52 -0.57 13.98
CA PHE A 7 -24.95 -1.93 14.26
C PHE A 7 -26.20 -1.87 15.15
N ALA A 8 -27.08 -2.87 15.03
CA ALA A 8 -28.24 -2.97 15.89
C ALA A 8 -27.76 -3.09 17.36
N GLY A 9 -28.06 -2.07 18.18
CA GLY A 9 -27.63 -1.96 19.58
C GLY A 9 -26.55 -0.89 19.87
N ASP A 10 -26.10 -0.12 18.87
CA ASP A 10 -25.13 0.96 19.09
C ASP A 10 -25.80 2.27 19.49
N GLU A 11 -25.29 2.94 20.54
CA GLU A 11 -25.78 4.26 20.98
C GLU A 11 -25.33 5.36 20.02
N ASN A 12 -24.09 5.27 19.53
CA ASN A 12 -23.42 6.33 18.77
C ASN A 12 -22.59 5.79 17.60
N ALA A 13 -22.22 6.68 16.67
CA ALA A 13 -21.44 6.40 15.45
C ALA A 13 -20.04 5.77 15.68
N ALA A 14 -19.65 5.55 16.94
CA ALA A 14 -18.41 4.91 17.37
C ALA A 14 -18.61 3.48 17.89
N SER A 15 -19.76 2.83 17.62
CA SER A 15 -20.08 1.45 18.04
C SER A 15 -19.95 1.19 19.55
N ALA A 16 -20.25 2.21 20.36
CA ALA A 16 -20.35 2.05 21.81
C ALA A 16 -21.66 1.32 22.17
N PRO A 17 -21.62 0.24 22.97
CA PRO A 17 -22.82 -0.49 23.35
C PRO A 17 -23.72 0.40 24.22
N ASP A 18 -25.01 0.44 23.88
CA ASP A 18 -26.05 1.10 24.69
C ASP A 18 -26.57 0.12 25.76
N PRO A 19 -26.26 0.34 27.06
CA PRO A 19 -26.67 -0.57 28.13
C PRO A 19 -28.19 -0.62 28.34
N GLU A 20 -28.92 0.46 28.03
CA GLU A 20 -30.37 0.54 28.19
C GLU A 20 -31.10 -0.12 27.01
N ALA A 21 -30.60 0.03 25.78
CA ALA A 21 -31.15 -0.66 24.61
C ALA A 21 -30.98 -2.19 24.71
N LEU A 22 -29.84 -2.68 25.21
CA LEU A 22 -29.59 -4.12 25.44
C LEU A 22 -30.51 -4.73 26.51
N ALA A 23 -30.98 -3.93 27.47
CA ALA A 23 -31.89 -4.35 28.51
C ALA A 23 -33.34 -4.51 28.01
N HIS A 24 -33.73 -3.78 26.97
CA HIS A 24 -35.10 -3.77 26.41
C HIS A 24 -35.29 -4.60 25.13
N MET A 25 -34.23 -5.23 24.61
CA MET A 25 -34.31 -6.11 23.44
C MET A 25 -35.04 -7.43 23.74
N SER A 26 -35.92 -7.84 22.83
CA SER A 26 -36.55 -9.17 22.83
C SER A 26 -35.50 -10.28 22.62
N ASP A 27 -35.81 -11.52 23.02
CA ASP A 27 -34.86 -12.65 22.88
C ASP A 27 -34.44 -12.92 21.42
N ALA A 28 -35.30 -12.57 20.45
CA ALA A 28 -34.99 -12.64 19.02
C ALA A 28 -34.04 -11.52 18.55
N GLU A 29 -34.13 -10.32 19.13
CA GLU A 29 -33.25 -9.19 18.83
C GLU A 29 -31.88 -9.34 19.52
N ARG A 30 -31.84 -9.98 20.70
CA ARG A 30 -30.60 -10.37 21.37
C ARG A 30 -29.82 -11.43 20.60
N ALA A 31 -30.49 -12.34 19.90
CA ALA A 31 -29.84 -13.34 19.07
C ALA A 31 -29.09 -12.71 17.87
N ASP A 32 -29.52 -11.53 17.40
CA ASP A 32 -28.90 -10.84 16.27
C ASP A 32 -28.02 -9.63 16.67
N ALA A 33 -28.04 -9.26 17.95
CA ALA A 33 -27.19 -8.21 18.50
C ALA A 33 -25.71 -8.56 18.30
N PHE A 34 -25.01 -7.70 17.56
CA PHE A 34 -23.61 -7.89 17.16
C PHE A 34 -22.70 -8.18 18.38
N HIS A 35 -22.95 -7.49 19.49
CA HIS A 35 -22.19 -7.61 20.74
C HIS A 35 -22.33 -8.99 21.42
N LEU A 36 -23.37 -9.75 21.12
CA LEU A 36 -23.63 -11.09 21.68
C LEU A 36 -23.10 -12.23 20.80
N LYS A 37 -22.63 -11.94 19.58
CA LYS A 37 -22.06 -12.96 18.68
C LYS A 37 -20.67 -13.41 19.15
N PRO A 38 -20.26 -14.66 18.87
CA PRO A 38 -18.91 -15.14 19.17
C PRO A 38 -17.81 -14.21 18.65
N VAL A 39 -16.70 -14.13 19.37
CA VAL A 39 -15.54 -13.29 19.01
C VAL A 39 -15.11 -13.47 17.56
N SER A 40 -15.15 -14.70 17.03
CA SER A 40 -14.82 -15.01 15.63
C SER A 40 -15.77 -14.36 14.62
N GLN A 41 -17.07 -14.30 14.92
CA GLN A 41 -18.05 -13.66 14.05
C GLN A 41 -17.90 -12.14 14.08
N ARG A 42 -17.67 -11.55 15.26
CA ARG A 42 -17.39 -10.11 15.39
C ARG A 42 -16.10 -9.72 14.67
N ALA A 43 -15.05 -10.52 14.83
CA ALA A 43 -13.78 -10.32 14.11
C ALA A 43 -13.95 -10.43 12.58
N ALA A 44 -14.76 -11.38 12.09
CA ALA A 44 -15.02 -11.52 10.66
C ALA A 44 -15.73 -10.29 10.05
N VAL A 45 -16.70 -9.71 10.79
CA VAL A 45 -17.37 -8.48 10.36
C VAL A 45 -16.42 -7.29 10.33
N VAL A 46 -15.57 -7.13 11.36
CA VAL A 46 -14.57 -6.05 11.40
C VAL A 46 -13.56 -6.19 10.26
N VAL A 47 -13.11 -7.41 9.94
CA VAL A 47 -12.20 -7.68 8.81
C VAL A 47 -12.87 -7.42 7.45
N ALA A 48 -14.19 -7.61 7.34
CA ALA A 48 -14.92 -7.41 6.09
C ALA A 48 -14.81 -5.96 5.57
N GLY A 49 -14.72 -4.97 6.47
CA GLY A 49 -14.54 -3.56 6.12
C GLY A 49 -13.25 -3.31 5.33
N PRO A 50 -12.07 -3.55 5.91
CA PRO A 50 -10.80 -3.44 5.21
C PRO A 50 -10.70 -4.36 4.00
N LEU A 51 -11.22 -5.58 4.10
CA LEU A 51 -11.21 -6.55 3.00
C LEU A 51 -11.96 -6.02 1.77
N ALA A 52 -13.07 -5.30 1.95
CA ALA A 52 -13.80 -4.69 0.84
C ALA A 52 -12.94 -3.67 0.07
N ASN A 53 -12.05 -2.94 0.75
CA ASN A 53 -11.11 -2.03 0.08
C ASN A 53 -10.09 -2.80 -0.77
N PHE A 54 -9.53 -3.89 -0.25
CA PHE A 54 -8.61 -4.72 -1.03
C PHE A 54 -9.31 -5.35 -2.24
N ILE A 55 -10.54 -5.86 -2.06
CA ILE A 55 -11.34 -6.41 -3.15
C ILE A 55 -11.63 -5.34 -4.21
N LEU A 56 -12.03 -4.14 -3.80
CA LEU A 56 -12.29 -3.03 -4.71
C LEU A 56 -11.03 -2.67 -5.52
N ALA A 57 -9.88 -2.57 -4.87
CA ALA A 57 -8.62 -2.32 -5.55
C ALA A 57 -8.26 -3.42 -6.56
N ILE A 58 -8.41 -4.69 -6.19
CA ILE A 58 -8.18 -5.83 -7.09
C ILE A 58 -9.10 -5.74 -8.31
N VAL A 59 -10.38 -5.43 -8.11
CA VAL A 59 -11.35 -5.29 -9.20
C VAL A 59 -10.97 -4.14 -10.13
N ILE A 60 -10.64 -2.97 -9.58
CA ILE A 60 -10.21 -1.80 -10.38
C ILE A 60 -8.98 -2.16 -11.21
N PHE A 61 -7.93 -2.72 -10.59
CA PHE A 61 -6.72 -3.12 -11.31
C PHE A 61 -6.99 -4.18 -12.37
N ALA A 62 -7.79 -5.21 -12.06
CA ALA A 62 -8.09 -6.28 -13.01
C ALA A 62 -8.85 -5.74 -14.23
N VAL A 63 -9.84 -4.88 -14.03
CA VAL A 63 -10.56 -4.21 -15.12
C VAL A 63 -9.61 -3.35 -15.95
N MET A 64 -8.77 -2.55 -15.29
CA MET A 64 -7.77 -1.72 -15.98
C MET A 64 -6.82 -2.56 -16.84
N PHE A 65 -6.25 -3.63 -16.30
CA PHE A 65 -5.32 -4.50 -17.01
C PHE A 65 -5.96 -5.30 -18.15
N ALA A 66 -7.25 -5.67 -18.03
CA ALA A 66 -7.97 -6.40 -19.05
C ALA A 66 -8.42 -5.50 -20.23
N PHE A 67 -8.97 -4.31 -19.93
CA PHE A 67 -9.62 -3.46 -20.94
C PHE A 67 -8.75 -2.33 -21.47
N VAL A 68 -7.98 -1.68 -20.59
CA VAL A 68 -7.05 -0.62 -20.99
C VAL A 68 -5.71 -1.23 -21.41
N GLY A 69 -5.32 -2.32 -20.74
CA GLY A 69 -3.99 -2.89 -20.86
C GLY A 69 -2.98 -2.12 -20.01
N GLN A 70 -1.74 -2.58 -20.04
CA GLN A 70 -0.64 -1.93 -19.32
C GLN A 70 0.45 -1.54 -20.32
N PRO A 71 0.88 -0.27 -20.35
CA PRO A 71 2.10 0.09 -21.03
C PRO A 71 3.27 -0.53 -20.26
N ILE A 72 3.91 -1.53 -20.86
CA ILE A 72 5.08 -2.18 -20.30
C ILE A 72 6.30 -1.63 -21.02
N THR A 73 7.19 -1.00 -20.26
CA THR A 73 8.52 -0.69 -20.79
C THR A 73 9.39 -1.92 -20.64
N GLN A 74 10.02 -2.36 -21.72
CA GLN A 74 10.96 -3.47 -21.69
C GLN A 74 12.08 -3.19 -20.67
N PRO A 75 12.59 -4.20 -19.95
CA PRO A 75 13.69 -4.05 -18.99
C PRO A 75 15.05 -3.90 -19.70
N ARG A 76 15.11 -3.01 -20.70
CA ARG A 76 16.31 -2.72 -21.47
C ARG A 76 17.14 -1.65 -20.77
N VAL A 77 18.45 -1.85 -20.77
CA VAL A 77 19.44 -0.87 -20.33
C VAL A 77 19.70 0.09 -21.49
N ASP A 78 19.26 1.33 -21.38
CA ASP A 78 19.56 2.32 -22.42
C ASP A 78 20.84 3.09 -22.12
N THR A 79 20.98 3.55 -20.88
CA THR A 79 22.19 4.23 -20.43
C THR A 79 22.61 3.73 -19.06
N VAL A 80 23.93 3.68 -18.88
CA VAL A 80 24.58 3.36 -17.61
C VAL A 80 25.31 4.63 -17.16
N SER A 81 25.00 5.10 -15.96
CA SER A 81 25.66 6.28 -15.38
C SER A 81 27.11 5.95 -15.03
N ALA A 82 28.03 6.88 -15.33
CA ALA A 82 29.43 6.75 -14.95
C ALA A 82 29.59 6.71 -13.42
N GLY A 83 30.48 5.86 -12.93
CA GLY A 83 30.71 5.61 -11.51
C GLY A 83 29.50 5.02 -10.79
N SER A 84 28.63 4.29 -11.49
CA SER A 84 27.44 3.65 -10.90
C SER A 84 27.67 2.19 -10.55
N ALA A 85 26.79 1.61 -9.72
CA ALA A 85 26.86 0.19 -9.39
C ALA A 85 26.64 -0.70 -10.62
N ALA A 86 25.89 -0.22 -11.61
CA ALA A 86 25.72 -0.90 -12.90
C ALA A 86 27.00 -0.86 -13.75
N GLU A 87 27.71 0.28 -13.78
CA GLU A 87 29.00 0.35 -14.49
C GLU A 87 30.03 -0.59 -13.85
N GLU A 88 30.14 -0.57 -12.52
CA GLU A 88 31.03 -1.45 -11.76
C GLU A 88 30.71 -2.94 -11.96
N ALA A 89 29.42 -3.28 -12.10
CA ALA A 89 28.96 -4.64 -12.38
C ALA A 89 29.10 -5.03 -13.86
N GLY A 90 29.46 -4.11 -14.75
CA GLY A 90 29.70 -4.38 -16.17
C GLY A 90 28.45 -4.43 -17.03
N PHE A 91 27.37 -3.71 -16.65
CA PHE A 91 26.22 -3.49 -17.53
C PHE A 91 26.62 -2.64 -18.74
N LEU A 92 26.01 -2.92 -19.88
CA LEU A 92 26.20 -2.18 -21.12
C LEU A 92 24.85 -1.71 -21.69
N PRO A 93 24.83 -0.55 -22.37
CA PRO A 93 23.68 -0.16 -23.21
C PRO A 93 23.30 -1.28 -24.18
N GLY A 94 22.02 -1.61 -24.24
CA GLY A 94 21.46 -2.68 -25.06
C GLY A 94 21.09 -3.94 -24.28
N ASP A 95 21.67 -4.16 -23.10
CA ASP A 95 21.38 -5.31 -22.24
C ASP A 95 19.88 -5.40 -21.94
N LEU A 96 19.29 -6.60 -22.09
CA LEU A 96 17.91 -6.86 -21.70
C LEU A 96 17.92 -7.68 -20.41
N VAL A 97 17.44 -7.11 -19.30
CA VAL A 97 17.38 -7.83 -18.02
C VAL A 97 16.26 -8.88 -18.08
N THR A 98 16.61 -10.15 -17.89
CA THR A 98 15.69 -11.30 -17.99
C THR A 98 15.30 -11.86 -16.64
N ALA A 99 16.19 -11.81 -15.64
CA ALA A 99 15.90 -12.25 -14.28
C ALA A 99 16.75 -11.50 -13.23
N ILE A 100 16.24 -11.39 -12.01
CA ILE A 100 16.98 -10.91 -10.83
C ILE A 100 16.77 -11.91 -9.69
N GLY A 101 17.85 -12.49 -9.17
CA GLY A 101 17.80 -13.48 -8.09
C GLY A 101 16.93 -14.69 -8.43
N GLY A 102 16.92 -15.12 -9.70
CA GLY A 102 16.06 -16.20 -10.21
C GLY A 102 14.59 -15.82 -10.44
N THR A 103 14.20 -14.56 -10.15
CA THR A 103 12.85 -14.07 -10.44
C THR A 103 12.80 -13.49 -11.86
N PRO A 104 11.93 -13.98 -12.76
CA PRO A 104 11.78 -13.44 -14.11
C PRO A 104 11.38 -11.96 -14.11
N ILE A 105 12.02 -11.16 -14.98
CA ILE A 105 11.73 -9.75 -15.16
C ILE A 105 11.05 -9.54 -16.51
N GLU A 106 9.81 -9.04 -16.48
CA GLU A 106 9.05 -8.78 -17.70
C GLU A 106 9.04 -7.29 -18.08
N SER A 107 9.38 -6.41 -17.14
CA SER A 107 9.33 -4.96 -17.34
C SER A 107 10.40 -4.22 -16.55
N PHE A 108 10.74 -3.02 -17.02
CA PHE A 108 11.62 -2.10 -16.30
C PHE A 108 11.08 -1.76 -14.91
N ALA A 109 9.74 -1.71 -14.75
CA ALA A 109 9.10 -1.48 -13.47
C ALA A 109 9.31 -2.65 -12.49
N ASP A 110 9.35 -3.90 -12.98
CA ASP A 110 9.65 -5.07 -12.16
C ASP A 110 11.11 -5.05 -11.69
N MET A 111 12.04 -4.66 -12.57
CA MET A 111 13.43 -4.42 -12.21
C MET A 111 13.55 -3.32 -11.14
N GLN A 112 12.94 -2.14 -11.35
CA GLN A 112 12.94 -1.05 -10.38
C GLN A 112 12.37 -1.47 -9.03
N ARG A 113 11.30 -2.28 -9.03
CA ARG A 113 10.68 -2.81 -7.82
C ARG A 113 11.69 -3.57 -6.96
N ILE A 114 12.43 -4.50 -7.55
CA ILE A 114 13.41 -5.31 -6.82
C ILE A 114 14.62 -4.46 -6.40
N VAL A 115 15.18 -3.70 -7.34
CA VAL A 115 16.39 -2.89 -7.11
C VAL A 115 16.16 -1.81 -6.03
N SER A 116 14.99 -1.17 -6.01
CA SER A 116 14.71 -0.06 -5.08
C SER A 116 14.71 -0.47 -3.61
N ILE A 117 14.35 -1.72 -3.29
CA ILE A 117 14.29 -2.24 -1.91
C ILE A 117 15.54 -3.04 -1.51
N SER A 118 16.42 -3.35 -2.47
CA SER A 118 17.64 -4.14 -2.28
C SER A 118 18.89 -3.27 -2.15
N ALA A 119 18.75 -2.08 -1.58
CA ALA A 119 19.90 -1.21 -1.29
C ALA A 119 20.93 -1.95 -0.42
N ASP A 120 22.20 -1.82 -0.78
CA ASP A 120 23.36 -2.42 -0.12
C ASP A 120 23.32 -3.98 -0.07
N GLN A 121 22.43 -4.61 -0.84
CA GLN A 121 22.35 -6.06 -1.01
C GLN A 121 22.86 -6.47 -2.39
N ARG A 122 23.72 -7.49 -2.42
CA ARG A 122 24.25 -8.02 -3.68
C ARG A 122 23.16 -8.81 -4.42
N LEU A 123 22.88 -8.40 -5.65
CA LEU A 123 21.91 -9.01 -6.55
C LEU A 123 22.62 -9.73 -7.69
N SER A 124 22.16 -10.94 -7.99
CA SER A 124 22.51 -11.69 -9.20
C SER A 124 21.50 -11.34 -10.29
N ILE A 125 21.96 -10.80 -11.42
CA ILE A 125 21.11 -10.22 -12.47
C ILE A 125 21.47 -10.86 -13.80
N ASP A 126 20.52 -11.58 -14.39
CA ASP A 126 20.68 -12.20 -15.70
C ASP A 126 20.28 -11.22 -16.79
N VAL A 127 21.22 -10.92 -17.69
CA VAL A 127 21.01 -10.05 -18.85
C VAL A 127 21.21 -10.82 -20.14
N GLU A 128 20.36 -10.57 -21.13
CA GLU A 128 20.59 -10.99 -22.50
C GLU A 128 21.42 -9.91 -23.21
N ARG A 129 22.61 -10.29 -23.65
CA ARG A 129 23.56 -9.47 -24.42
C ARG A 129 23.96 -10.24 -25.67
N ASP A 130 23.71 -9.66 -26.84
CA ASP A 130 23.99 -10.28 -28.14
C ASP A 130 23.42 -11.71 -28.29
N GLY A 131 22.23 -11.96 -27.71
CA GLY A 131 21.54 -13.24 -27.74
C GLY A 131 22.07 -14.31 -26.78
N GLN A 132 23.01 -13.95 -25.88
CA GLN A 132 23.51 -14.82 -24.81
C GLN A 132 23.08 -14.30 -23.45
N ILE A 133 22.75 -15.21 -22.53
CA ILE A 133 22.48 -14.83 -21.14
C ILE A 133 23.81 -14.75 -20.38
N ILE A 134 24.05 -13.59 -19.78
CA ILE A 134 25.19 -13.27 -18.93
C ILE A 134 24.66 -12.91 -17.55
N THR A 135 25.21 -13.54 -16.50
CA THR A 135 24.89 -13.19 -15.12
C THR A 135 25.87 -12.12 -14.62
N LEU A 136 25.33 -10.98 -14.18
CA LEU A 136 26.05 -9.86 -13.60
C LEU A 136 25.75 -9.77 -12.10
N GLU A 137 26.76 -9.42 -11.31
CA GLU A 137 26.64 -9.28 -9.87
C GLU A 137 26.73 -7.82 -9.49
N ALA A 138 25.62 -7.23 -9.02
CA ALA A 138 25.54 -5.80 -8.76
C ALA A 138 24.98 -5.52 -7.36
N THR A 139 25.50 -4.48 -6.71
CA THR A 139 25.01 -4.05 -5.39
C THR A 139 24.41 -2.66 -5.52
N PRO A 140 23.07 -2.51 -5.52
CA PRO A 140 22.43 -1.20 -5.61
C PRO A 140 22.88 -0.29 -4.47
N ARG A 141 23.21 0.97 -4.79
CA ARG A 141 23.61 1.96 -3.77
C ARG A 141 22.41 2.75 -3.29
N THR A 142 22.35 3.03 -2.00
CA THR A 142 21.35 3.94 -1.44
C THR A 142 21.48 5.33 -2.07
N SER A 143 20.39 5.88 -2.59
CA SER A 143 20.32 7.21 -3.17
C SER A 143 19.02 7.93 -2.78
N GLU A 144 19.08 9.26 -2.69
CA GLU A 144 17.92 10.12 -2.47
C GLU A 144 17.37 10.61 -3.81
N VAL A 145 16.11 10.30 -4.07
CA VAL A 145 15.46 10.57 -5.36
C VAL A 145 14.16 11.31 -5.11
N PRO A 146 13.75 12.27 -5.94
CA PRO A 146 12.46 12.91 -5.80
C PRO A 146 11.32 11.88 -5.79
N ASP A 147 10.39 12.00 -4.85
CA ASP A 147 9.24 11.10 -4.72
C ASP A 147 8.14 11.36 -5.77
N GLY A 148 8.29 12.43 -6.56
CA GLY A 148 7.29 12.90 -7.54
C GLY A 148 6.18 13.74 -6.92
N PHE A 149 6.22 13.96 -5.61
CA PHE A 149 5.22 14.69 -4.86
C PHE A 149 5.79 15.92 -4.12
N GLY A 150 7.07 16.27 -4.30
CA GLY A 150 7.74 17.41 -3.65
C GLY A 150 8.60 17.05 -2.44
N GLY A 151 8.89 15.77 -2.21
CA GLY A 151 9.87 15.28 -1.25
C GLY A 151 10.99 14.46 -1.91
N THR A 152 11.90 13.92 -1.10
CA THR A 152 12.88 12.91 -1.52
C THR A 152 12.60 11.59 -0.80
N GLN A 153 12.80 10.46 -1.48
CA GLN A 153 12.73 9.10 -0.92
C GLN A 153 14.09 8.42 -1.08
N ARG A 154 14.46 7.56 -0.12
CA ARG A 154 15.70 6.77 -0.19
C ARG A 154 15.41 5.43 -0.85
N ILE A 155 16.08 5.15 -1.97
CA ILE A 155 15.93 3.88 -2.68
C ILE A 155 17.29 3.35 -3.13
N GLY A 156 17.37 2.04 -3.35
CA GLY A 156 18.49 1.42 -4.04
C GLY A 156 18.51 1.81 -5.51
N LEU A 157 19.66 2.25 -6.02
CA LEU A 157 19.87 2.56 -7.43
C LEU A 157 21.09 1.82 -7.98
N LEU A 158 20.90 1.25 -9.17
CA LEU A 158 22.00 0.72 -9.98
C LEU A 158 22.66 1.78 -10.86
N GLY A 159 21.94 2.85 -11.22
CA GLY A 159 22.41 3.83 -12.21
C GLY A 159 22.11 3.43 -13.66
N ILE A 160 21.09 2.59 -13.86
CA ILE A 160 20.54 2.26 -15.18
C ILE A 160 19.36 3.19 -15.44
N SER A 161 19.33 3.82 -16.61
CA SER A 161 18.17 4.58 -17.07
C SER A 161 17.52 3.89 -18.26
N ARG A 162 16.20 4.05 -18.34
CA ARG A 162 15.40 3.73 -19.52
C ARG A 162 15.28 4.94 -20.43
N SER A 163 15.27 4.73 -21.72
CA SER A 163 14.80 5.68 -22.71
C SER A 163 13.29 5.47 -22.90
N ALA A 164 12.51 6.55 -22.93
CA ALA A 164 11.07 6.48 -23.18
C ALA A 164 10.79 6.40 -24.68
N LYS A 165 11.62 5.68 -25.45
CA LYS A 165 11.38 5.54 -26.88
C LYS A 165 10.07 4.78 -27.10
N PRO A 166 9.23 5.21 -28.06
CA PRO A 166 7.96 4.53 -28.32
C PRO A 166 8.10 3.04 -28.64
N GLU A 167 9.24 2.62 -29.17
CA GLU A 167 9.56 1.23 -29.52
C GLU A 167 9.77 0.30 -28.31
N ASP A 168 10.20 0.83 -27.16
CA ASP A 168 10.39 0.05 -25.92
C ASP A 168 9.12 -0.03 -25.07
N ILE A 169 8.05 0.69 -25.45
CA ILE A 169 6.75 0.69 -24.78
C ILE A 169 5.81 -0.27 -25.52
N VAL A 170 5.60 -1.45 -24.94
CA VAL A 170 4.68 -2.45 -25.47
C VAL A 170 3.39 -2.41 -24.66
N MET A 171 2.26 -2.20 -25.33
CA MET A 171 0.95 -2.34 -24.72
C MET A 171 0.63 -3.82 -24.55
N ARG A 172 0.71 -4.32 -23.30
CA ARG A 172 0.29 -5.69 -22.99
C ARG A 172 -1.15 -5.68 -22.52
N ARG A 173 -1.99 -6.46 -23.22
CA ARG A 173 -3.34 -6.77 -22.77
C ARG A 173 -3.30 -8.09 -22.03
N TYR A 174 -3.95 -8.12 -20.87
CA TYR A 174 -4.03 -9.33 -20.06
C TYR A 174 -5.37 -10.03 -20.32
N THR A 175 -5.36 -11.36 -20.27
CA THR A 175 -6.61 -12.11 -20.19
C THR A 175 -7.30 -11.81 -18.84
N PRO A 176 -8.62 -12.02 -18.70
CA PRO A 176 -9.29 -11.76 -17.43
C PRO A 176 -8.62 -12.46 -16.22
N LEU A 177 -8.15 -13.69 -16.40
CA LEU A 177 -7.47 -14.45 -15.35
C LEU A 177 -6.09 -13.86 -15.03
N ASP A 178 -5.28 -13.56 -16.05
CA ASP A 178 -3.95 -12.97 -15.85
C ASP A 178 -4.05 -11.56 -15.25
N ALA A 179 -5.08 -10.80 -15.63
CA ALA A 179 -5.37 -9.48 -15.11
C ALA A 179 -5.69 -9.53 -13.62
N THR A 180 -6.52 -10.48 -13.16
CA THR A 180 -6.78 -10.68 -11.74
C THR A 180 -5.53 -11.11 -10.99
N ARG A 181 -4.73 -12.04 -11.53
CA ARG A 181 -3.46 -12.43 -10.90
C ARG A 181 -2.51 -11.25 -10.77
N LYS A 182 -2.38 -10.44 -11.83
CA LYS A 182 -1.55 -9.22 -11.82
C LYS A 182 -2.07 -8.20 -10.83
N ALA A 183 -3.39 -8.02 -10.74
CA ALA A 183 -4.03 -7.12 -9.77
C ALA A 183 -3.74 -7.53 -8.32
N VAL A 184 -3.83 -8.82 -7.99
CA VAL A 184 -3.45 -9.33 -6.65
C VAL A 184 -1.97 -9.06 -6.36
N GLY A 185 -1.09 -9.31 -7.33
CA GLY A 185 0.34 -9.01 -7.20
C GLY A 185 0.62 -7.51 -7.00
N GLU A 186 -0.12 -6.64 -7.68
CA GLU A 186 0.00 -5.19 -7.54
C GLU A 186 -0.47 -4.72 -6.15
N VAL A 187 -1.58 -5.25 -5.64
CA VAL A 187 -2.05 -4.96 -4.28
C VAL A 187 -1.04 -5.43 -3.24
N TYR A 188 -0.49 -6.65 -3.40
CA TYR A 188 0.57 -7.15 -2.51
C TYR A 188 1.79 -6.23 -2.50
N PHE A 189 2.24 -5.78 -3.68
CA PHE A 189 3.36 -4.86 -3.82
C PHE A 189 3.10 -3.53 -3.09
N ILE A 190 1.90 -2.96 -3.25
CA ILE A 190 1.53 -1.73 -2.55
C ILE A 190 1.58 -1.95 -1.03
N CYS A 191 1.02 -3.06 -0.53
CA CYS A 191 1.05 -3.38 0.90
C CYS A 191 2.49 -3.50 1.43
N GLU A 192 3.33 -4.29 0.76
CA GLU A 192 4.73 -4.49 1.17
C GLU A 192 5.48 -3.16 1.21
N ARG A 193 5.36 -2.32 0.17
CA ARG A 193 6.04 -1.03 0.09
C ARG A 193 5.55 -0.06 1.16
N THR A 194 4.24 0.02 1.38
CA THR A 194 3.66 0.89 2.41
C THR A 194 4.10 0.46 3.81
N LEU A 195 4.07 -0.84 4.11
CA LEU A 195 4.54 -1.37 5.40
C LEU A 195 6.05 -1.14 5.59
N GLY A 196 6.85 -1.38 4.54
CA GLY A 196 8.29 -1.13 4.55
C GLY A 196 8.63 0.33 4.84
N TYR A 197 7.93 1.26 4.19
CA TYR A 197 8.08 2.70 4.43
C TYR A 197 7.72 3.09 5.87
N ILE A 198 6.57 2.63 6.37
CA ILE A 198 6.13 2.90 7.75
C ILE A 198 7.14 2.34 8.76
N TRP A 199 7.67 1.14 8.51
CA TRP A 199 8.68 0.54 9.37
C TRP A 199 10.03 1.27 9.31
N GLY A 200 10.41 1.76 8.13
CA GLY A 200 11.57 2.63 7.93
C GLY A 200 11.45 3.95 8.72
N LEU A 201 10.25 4.53 8.74
CA LEU A 201 9.93 5.73 9.51
C LEU A 201 10.10 5.50 11.02
N VAL A 202 9.55 4.40 11.54
CA VAL A 202 9.69 4.02 12.96
C VAL A 202 11.16 3.80 13.36
N ARG A 203 11.98 3.31 12.42
CA ARG A 203 13.43 3.12 12.62
C ARG A 203 14.26 4.39 12.38
N GLY A 204 13.64 5.52 12.04
CA GLY A 204 14.32 6.79 11.73
C GLY A 204 15.16 6.76 10.45
N ARG A 205 14.87 5.83 9.53
CA ARG A 205 15.56 5.72 8.23
C ARG A 205 14.85 6.48 7.11
N GLU A 206 13.55 6.71 7.29
CA GLU A 206 12.70 7.50 6.38
C GLU A 206 12.27 8.81 7.04
N SER A 207 12.04 9.84 6.23
CA SER A 207 11.54 11.13 6.69
C SER A 207 10.02 11.15 6.75
N ALA A 208 9.46 11.65 7.86
CA ALA A 208 8.01 11.85 8.03
C ALA A 208 7.43 12.85 7.02
N ASP A 209 8.30 13.64 6.40
CA ASP A 209 7.99 14.62 5.38
C ASP A 209 7.27 14.05 4.15
N GLN A 210 7.48 12.77 3.85
CA GLN A 210 6.87 12.15 2.67
C GLN A 210 5.43 11.68 2.92
N LEU A 211 4.93 11.74 4.16
CA LEU A 211 3.52 11.47 4.46
C LEU A 211 2.65 12.61 3.92
N GLY A 212 1.93 12.34 2.83
CA GLY A 212 0.97 13.27 2.24
C GLY A 212 -0.30 13.37 3.09
N GLY A 213 -0.68 14.60 3.45
CA GLY A 213 -1.93 14.85 4.15
C GLY A 213 -3.14 14.96 3.22
N PRO A 214 -4.33 15.26 3.79
CA PRO A 214 -5.57 15.38 3.03
C PRO A 214 -5.53 16.43 1.91
N ILE A 215 -4.77 17.53 2.11
CA ILE A 215 -4.68 18.61 1.12
C ILE A 215 -3.91 18.12 -0.10
N ARG A 216 -2.78 17.44 0.14
CA ARG A 216 -1.96 16.86 -0.93
C ARG A 216 -2.70 15.78 -1.71
N ILE A 217 -3.47 14.93 -1.03
CA ILE A 217 -4.32 13.93 -1.71
C ILE A 217 -5.32 14.61 -2.64
N ALA A 218 -5.95 15.72 -2.22
CA ALA A 218 -6.88 16.46 -3.08
C ALA A 218 -6.18 17.09 -4.30
N GLN A 219 -5.01 17.68 -4.10
CA GLN A 219 -4.20 18.29 -5.17
C GLN A 219 -3.75 17.25 -6.21
N VAL A 220 -3.10 16.18 -5.76
CA VAL A 220 -2.62 15.08 -6.62
C VAL A 220 -3.79 14.44 -7.36
N SER A 221 -4.93 14.26 -6.71
CA SER A 221 -6.13 13.72 -7.38
C SER A 221 -6.61 14.64 -8.50
N GLY A 222 -6.55 15.96 -8.31
CA GLY A 222 -6.88 16.94 -9.34
C GLY A 222 -5.91 16.92 -10.52
N GLU A 223 -4.60 16.87 -10.26
CA GLU A 223 -3.57 16.76 -11.29
C GLU A 223 -3.71 15.47 -12.11
N VAL A 224 -3.88 14.33 -11.43
CA VAL A 224 -4.05 13.02 -12.08
C VAL A 224 -5.36 12.96 -12.87
N ALA A 225 -6.45 13.55 -12.35
CA ALA A 225 -7.71 13.65 -13.08
C ALA A 225 -7.59 14.47 -14.37
N ALA A 226 -6.75 15.52 -14.37
CA ALA A 226 -6.47 16.31 -15.57
C ALA A 226 -5.68 15.53 -16.63
N VAL A 227 -4.85 14.56 -16.23
CA VAL A 227 -4.14 13.66 -17.15
C VAL A 227 -5.10 12.68 -17.83
N GLY A 228 -6.07 12.14 -17.09
CA GLY A 228 -7.15 11.33 -17.64
C GLY A 228 -7.73 10.29 -16.69
N PHE A 229 -8.72 9.55 -17.21
CA PHE A 229 -9.50 8.61 -16.41
C PHE A 229 -8.70 7.38 -15.94
N ALA A 230 -7.84 6.82 -16.81
CA ALA A 230 -7.06 5.63 -16.49
C ALA A 230 -6.09 5.85 -15.30
N PRO A 231 -5.26 6.92 -15.29
CA PRO A 231 -4.45 7.29 -14.12
C PRO A 231 -5.29 7.57 -12.87
N LEU A 232 -6.46 8.19 -13.01
CA LEU A 232 -7.35 8.47 -11.87
C LEU A 232 -7.87 7.18 -11.22
N MET A 233 -8.27 6.19 -12.03
CA MET A 233 -8.67 4.87 -11.54
C MET A 233 -7.51 4.15 -10.84
N GLN A 234 -6.29 4.27 -11.37
CA GLN A 234 -5.10 3.74 -10.72
C GLN A 234 -4.85 4.39 -9.35
N LEU A 235 -4.97 5.72 -9.25
CA LEU A 235 -4.86 6.44 -7.97
C LEU A 235 -5.94 5.99 -6.99
N ALA A 236 -7.19 5.85 -7.45
CA ALA A 236 -8.29 5.37 -6.60
C ALA A 236 -8.03 3.95 -6.06
N ALA A 237 -7.48 3.05 -6.87
CA ALA A 237 -7.08 1.71 -6.42
C ALA A 237 -5.97 1.76 -5.37
N VAL A 238 -4.92 2.55 -5.60
CA VAL A 238 -3.82 2.74 -4.62
C VAL A 238 -4.34 3.29 -3.30
N LEU A 239 -5.17 4.34 -3.34
CA LEU A 239 -5.78 4.92 -2.13
C LEU A 239 -6.69 3.92 -1.42
N SER A 240 -7.43 3.08 -2.16
CA SER A 240 -8.27 2.04 -1.57
C SER A 240 -7.43 1.02 -0.79
N VAL A 241 -6.32 0.52 -1.37
CA VAL A 241 -5.37 -0.37 -0.67
C VAL A 241 -4.83 0.31 0.60
N SER A 242 -4.38 1.57 0.49
CA SER A 242 -3.83 2.32 1.62
C SER A 242 -4.85 2.48 2.77
N ILE A 243 -6.11 2.81 2.47
CA ILE A 243 -7.17 2.93 3.48
C ILE A 243 -7.46 1.56 4.10
N GLY A 244 -7.55 0.50 3.30
CA GLY A 244 -7.72 -0.87 3.81
C GLY A 244 -6.59 -1.28 4.75
N LEU A 245 -5.35 -1.01 4.36
CA LEU A 245 -4.18 -1.34 5.17
C LEU A 245 -4.13 -0.54 6.47
N LEU A 246 -4.35 0.78 6.41
CA LEU A 246 -4.37 1.65 7.59
C LEU A 246 -5.47 1.23 8.57
N ASN A 247 -6.66 0.86 8.08
CA ASN A 247 -7.73 0.38 8.94
C ASN A 247 -7.38 -0.92 9.69
N LEU A 248 -6.45 -1.73 9.18
CA LEU A 248 -5.99 -2.95 9.88
C LEU A 248 -4.93 -2.67 10.95
N PHE A 249 -4.44 -1.44 11.09
CA PHE A 249 -3.46 -1.12 12.12
C PHE A 249 -4.05 -1.22 13.53
N PRO A 250 -3.24 -1.61 14.54
CA PRO A 250 -3.66 -1.79 15.93
C PRO A 250 -3.81 -0.45 16.64
N ILE A 251 -4.48 0.51 16.00
CA ILE A 251 -4.77 1.83 16.55
C ILE A 251 -6.22 1.78 17.07
N PRO A 252 -6.44 2.04 18.37
CA PRO A 252 -7.79 2.13 18.90
C PRO A 252 -8.61 3.15 18.09
N MET A 253 -9.88 2.87 17.80
CA MET A 253 -10.77 3.62 16.90
C MET A 253 -10.70 3.25 15.41
N LEU A 254 -9.71 2.48 14.97
CA LEU A 254 -9.72 1.80 13.67
C LEU A 254 -10.22 0.34 13.82
N ASP A 255 -10.54 -0.29 12.69
CA ASP A 255 -11.00 -1.69 12.63
C ASP A 255 -9.99 -2.64 13.31
N GLY A 256 -8.69 -2.44 13.06
CA GLY A 256 -7.60 -3.21 13.68
C GLY A 256 -7.50 -3.03 15.19
N GLY A 257 -7.93 -1.89 15.75
CA GLY A 257 -8.04 -1.69 17.19
C GLY A 257 -9.09 -2.60 17.83
N HIS A 258 -10.22 -2.82 17.16
CA HIS A 258 -11.25 -3.77 17.62
C HIS A 258 -10.74 -5.21 17.55
N LEU A 259 -9.98 -5.55 16.50
CA LEU A 259 -9.33 -6.86 16.39
C LEU A 259 -8.37 -7.13 17.55
N VAL A 260 -7.62 -6.10 18.01
CA VAL A 260 -6.77 -6.22 19.20
C VAL A 260 -7.61 -6.49 20.46
N PHE A 261 -8.72 -5.77 20.64
CA PHE A 261 -9.61 -6.02 21.79
C PHE A 261 -10.21 -7.42 21.77
N TYR A 262 -10.63 -7.90 20.60
CA TYR A 262 -11.13 -9.26 20.40
C TYR A 262 -10.06 -10.33 20.61
N ALA A 263 -8.81 -10.08 20.19
CA ALA A 263 -7.70 -10.98 20.47
C ALA A 263 -7.44 -11.09 21.98
N ILE A 264 -7.47 -9.96 22.70
CA ILE A 264 -7.31 -9.93 24.15
C ILE A 264 -8.47 -10.68 24.84
N GLU A 265 -9.70 -10.49 24.38
CA GLU A 265 -10.88 -11.21 24.87
C GLU A 265 -10.77 -12.72 24.64
N ALA A 266 -10.34 -13.15 23.46
CA ALA A 266 -10.15 -14.56 23.12
C ALA A 266 -9.13 -15.25 24.03
N VAL A 267 -8.04 -14.56 24.37
CA VAL A 267 -7.02 -15.08 25.30
C VAL A 267 -7.51 -15.07 26.75
N ARG A 268 -8.26 -14.03 27.16
CA ARG A 268 -8.73 -13.88 28.54
C ARG A 268 -10.02 -14.63 28.85
N GLY A 269 -10.74 -15.09 27.83
CA GLY A 269 -12.07 -15.70 27.96
C GLY A 269 -13.17 -14.74 28.41
N ARG A 270 -12.89 -13.43 28.51
CA ARG A 270 -13.85 -12.39 28.91
C ARG A 270 -13.51 -11.04 28.28
N PRO A 271 -14.52 -10.20 27.95
CA PRO A 271 -14.31 -8.91 27.32
C PRO A 271 -13.54 -7.94 28.24
N LEU A 272 -12.87 -6.96 27.61
CA LEU A 272 -12.27 -5.83 28.32
C LEU A 272 -13.36 -4.98 28.96
N SER A 273 -13.09 -4.42 30.16
CA SER A 273 -14.04 -3.52 30.80
C SER A 273 -14.26 -2.27 29.96
N GLU A 274 -15.47 -1.72 30.02
CA GLU A 274 -15.86 -0.51 29.29
C GLU A 274 -14.91 0.66 29.57
N ALA A 275 -14.46 0.80 30.83
CA ALA A 275 -13.47 1.82 31.19
C ALA A 275 -12.14 1.67 30.42
N VAL A 276 -11.67 0.44 30.22
CA VAL A 276 -10.42 0.19 29.46
C VAL A 276 -10.63 0.43 27.97
N GLN A 277 -11.78 0.01 27.42
CA GLN A 277 -12.11 0.29 26.02
C GLN A 277 -12.24 1.79 25.76
N ALA A 278 -12.91 2.53 26.65
CA ALA A 278 -13.06 3.99 26.56
C ALA A 278 -11.72 4.73 26.63
N ILE A 279 -10.81 4.30 27.51
CA ILE A 279 -9.44 4.82 27.55
C ILE A 279 -8.73 4.52 26.24
N GLY A 280 -8.84 3.28 25.75
CA GLY A 280 -8.31 2.86 24.46
C GLY A 280 -8.76 3.80 23.34
N TYR A 281 -10.07 3.99 23.16
CA TYR A 281 -10.63 4.87 22.13
C TYR A 281 -10.18 6.33 22.28
N ARG A 282 -10.06 6.86 23.51
CA ARG A 282 -9.56 8.23 23.72
C ARG A 282 -8.09 8.38 23.30
N ILE A 283 -7.25 7.39 23.61
CA ILE A 283 -5.86 7.37 23.17
C ILE A 283 -5.80 7.28 21.65
N GLY A 284 -6.60 6.40 21.06
CA GLY A 284 -6.74 6.25 19.61
C GLY A 284 -7.15 7.54 18.90
N LEU A 285 -8.21 8.18 19.39
CA LEU A 285 -8.68 9.48 18.90
C LEU A 285 -7.60 10.55 19.00
N ALA A 286 -6.91 10.63 20.14
CA ALA A 286 -5.82 11.60 20.31
C ALA A 286 -4.68 11.35 19.32
N LEU A 287 -4.30 10.08 19.09
CA LEU A 287 -3.26 9.71 18.13
C LEU A 287 -3.66 10.05 16.69
N VAL A 288 -4.87 9.68 16.26
CA VAL A 288 -5.37 9.99 14.91
C VAL A 288 -5.50 11.50 14.70
N ALA A 289 -6.04 12.23 15.68
CA ALA A 289 -6.15 13.68 15.62
C ALA A 289 -4.76 14.35 15.55
N MET A 290 -3.80 13.88 16.36
CA MET A 290 -2.42 14.36 16.31
C MET A 290 -1.79 14.10 14.93
N LEU A 291 -1.97 12.92 14.36
CA LEU A 291 -1.47 12.59 13.02
C LEU A 291 -2.12 13.46 11.94
N MET A 292 -3.44 13.71 12.02
CA MET A 292 -4.15 14.58 11.07
C MET A 292 -3.65 16.02 11.16
N VAL A 293 -3.46 16.56 12.37
CA VAL A 293 -2.91 17.92 12.58
C VAL A 293 -1.48 17.98 12.07
N PHE A 294 -0.65 16.98 12.38
CA PHE A 294 0.72 16.88 11.90
C PHE A 294 0.76 16.85 10.36
N ALA A 295 -0.04 16.02 9.71
CA ALA A 295 -0.10 15.92 8.25
C ALA A 295 -0.61 17.21 7.60
N ALA A 296 -1.64 17.85 8.17
CA ALA A 296 -2.15 19.12 7.68
C ALA A 296 -1.13 20.26 7.86
N TRP A 297 -0.43 20.31 9.00
CA TRP A 297 0.66 21.24 9.23
C TRP A 297 1.80 21.03 8.22
N ASN A 298 2.14 19.76 7.98
CA ASN A 298 3.16 19.37 7.02
C ASN A 298 2.81 19.77 5.58
N ASP A 299 1.53 19.64 5.20
CA ASP A 299 1.03 20.10 3.90
C ASP A 299 1.14 21.64 3.80
N ILE A 300 0.75 22.39 4.84
CA ILE A 300 0.83 23.87 4.84
C ILE A 300 2.29 24.36 4.81
N ALA A 301 3.16 23.77 5.62
CA ALA A 301 4.56 24.17 5.73
C ALA A 301 5.33 24.02 4.41
N ARG A 302 4.88 23.15 3.50
CA ARG A 302 5.46 23.00 2.15
C ARG A 302 4.91 23.99 1.14
N LEU A 303 3.71 24.52 1.37
CA LEU A 303 3.07 25.49 0.47
C LEU A 303 3.56 26.92 0.70
N LEU A 304 4.18 27.18 1.85
CA LEU A 304 4.81 28.44 2.25
C LEU A 304 6.30 28.44 1.87
#